data_AF-A0A1N6QKG2-F1
#
_entry.id   AF-A0A1N6QKG2-F1
#
_cell.length_a   1.000
_cell.length_b   1.000
_cell.length_c   1.000
_cell.angle_alpha   90.00
_cell.angle_beta   90.00
_cell.angle_gamma   90.00
#
_symmetry.space_group_name_H-M   'P 1'
#
loop_
_entity.id
_entity.type
_entity.pdbx_description
1 polymer ?
#
loop_
_entity_poly.entity_id
_entity_poly.type
_entity_poly.pdbx_seq_one_letter_code
_entity_poly.pdbx_strand_id
1 'polypeptide(L)'
;MKALAAMAGALVLGAGAVAADGGVTVKLPDVSGLSDAQAKALIAELAEVNVITSNCADYPITDGEWTLITGTGDLLAARLGLDASTYDRTYYAPAFKLLDDPGACDRIGPAARPLVQRLVGMGGGTTPLTQSQ
;
A
#
# COMPACT_ATOMS: atom_id res chain seq x y z
N MET A 1 -49.13 -24.23 40.51
CA MET A 1 -49.47 -23.92 39.10
C MET A 1 -48.98 -22.50 38.84
N LYS A 2 -47.96 -22.20 38.02
CA LYS A 2 -47.59 -22.70 36.70
C LYS A 2 -46.06 -22.80 36.57
N ALA A 3 -45.58 -23.88 35.98
CA ALA A 3 -44.22 -24.01 35.47
C ALA A 3 -44.08 -23.26 34.14
N LEU A 4 -42.87 -22.82 33.78
CA LEU A 4 -42.32 -22.48 32.45
C LEU A 4 -41.09 -21.57 32.70
N ALA A 5 -39.92 -21.67 32.11
CA ALA A 5 -39.19 -22.69 31.35
C ALA A 5 -37.74 -22.13 31.26
N ALA A 6 -36.73 -22.99 31.32
CA ALA A 6 -35.33 -22.61 31.11
C ALA A 6 -35.10 -22.20 29.64
N MET A 7 -34.37 -21.11 29.40
CA MET A 7 -33.69 -20.87 28.13
C MET A 7 -32.27 -20.39 28.39
N ALA A 8 -31.34 -21.34 28.31
CA ALA A 8 -29.93 -21.08 28.13
C ALA A 8 -29.71 -20.60 26.69
N GLY A 9 -29.48 -19.30 26.52
CA GLY A 9 -29.03 -18.73 25.26
C GLY A 9 -27.51 -18.60 25.26
N ALA A 10 -26.81 -19.60 24.73
CA ALA A 10 -25.39 -19.49 24.44
C ALA A 10 -25.18 -18.46 23.32
N LEU A 11 -24.75 -17.25 23.68
CA LEU A 11 -24.22 -16.28 22.74
C LEU A 11 -22.84 -16.77 22.29
N VAL A 12 -22.84 -17.62 21.26
CA VAL A 12 -21.65 -17.80 20.42
C VAL A 12 -21.50 -16.51 19.65
N LEU A 13 -20.76 -15.55 20.22
CA LEU A 13 -20.17 -14.47 19.44
C LEU A 13 -19.15 -15.16 18.54
N GLY A 14 -19.62 -15.56 17.34
CA GLY A 14 -18.72 -15.89 16.26
C GLY A 14 -17.75 -14.74 16.13
N ALA A 15 -16.46 -15.03 16.27
CA ALA A 15 -15.42 -14.16 15.75
C ALA A 15 -15.60 -14.16 14.24
N GLY A 16 -16.50 -13.32 13.74
CA GLY A 16 -16.57 -12.99 12.33
C GLY A 16 -15.20 -12.46 11.98
N ALA A 17 -14.54 -13.09 11.01
CA ALA A 17 -13.42 -12.47 10.33
C ALA A 17 -13.94 -11.14 9.80
N VAL A 18 -13.55 -10.06 10.47
CA VAL A 18 -13.76 -8.72 9.93
C VAL A 18 -12.71 -8.62 8.83
N ALA A 19 -13.10 -9.00 7.61
CA ALA A 19 -12.40 -8.61 6.41
C ALA A 19 -12.52 -7.08 6.33
N ALA A 20 -11.64 -6.40 7.05
CA ALA A 20 -11.48 -4.98 6.88
C ALA A 20 -10.92 -4.77 5.46
N ASP A 21 -11.68 -4.01 4.68
CA ASP A 21 -11.40 -3.47 3.37
C ASP A 21 -11.36 -4.43 2.17
N GLY A 22 -12.25 -4.14 1.21
CA GLY A 22 -12.22 -4.63 -0.16
C GLY A 22 -11.03 -4.10 -0.96
N GLY A 23 -9.84 -4.06 -0.35
CA GLY A 23 -8.59 -3.68 -0.98
C GLY A 23 -8.16 -4.72 -2.02
N VAL A 24 -7.72 -4.24 -3.17
CA VAL A 24 -7.06 -5.08 -4.17
C VAL A 24 -5.77 -5.64 -3.58
N THR A 25 -5.58 -6.95 -3.64
CA THR A 25 -4.29 -7.59 -3.33
C THR A 25 -3.57 -7.90 -4.62
N VAL A 26 -2.28 -7.59 -4.70
CA VAL A 26 -1.44 -7.94 -5.86
C VAL A 26 -0.19 -8.68 -5.42
N LYS A 27 0.50 -9.31 -6.38
CA LYS A 27 1.82 -9.87 -6.13
C LYS A 27 2.82 -8.72 -5.91
N LEU A 28 3.49 -8.70 -4.76
CA LEU A 28 4.57 -7.76 -4.48
C LEU A 28 5.90 -8.25 -5.07
N PRO A 29 6.81 -7.33 -5.44
CA PRO A 29 8.12 -7.68 -5.97
C PRO A 29 9.04 -8.26 -4.87
N ASP A 30 10.05 -9.03 -5.30
CA ASP A 30 11.14 -9.40 -4.41
C ASP A 30 12.15 -8.25 -4.32
N VAL A 31 12.28 -7.65 -3.13
CA VAL A 31 13.24 -6.58 -2.88
C VAL A 31 14.44 -7.04 -2.05
N SER A 32 14.53 -8.32 -1.69
CA SER A 32 15.56 -8.84 -0.77
C SER A 32 16.98 -8.62 -1.30
N GLY A 33 17.15 -8.61 -2.63
CA GLY A 33 18.42 -8.37 -3.31
C GLY A 33 18.90 -6.92 -3.39
N LEU A 34 18.09 -5.93 -3.02
CA LEU A 34 18.53 -4.52 -3.05
C LEU A 34 19.56 -4.26 -1.93
N SER A 35 20.54 -3.39 -2.12
CA SER A 35 21.28 -2.82 -0.98
C SER A 35 20.40 -1.86 -0.17
N ASP A 36 20.80 -1.52 1.05
CA ASP A 36 20.09 -0.53 1.88
C ASP A 36 19.97 0.83 1.18
N ALA A 37 21.00 1.26 0.45
CA ALA A 37 20.96 2.50 -0.31
C ALA A 37 19.90 2.45 -1.43
N GLN A 38 19.83 1.32 -2.15
CA GLN A 38 18.82 1.12 -3.20
C GLN A 38 17.41 1.00 -2.60
N ALA A 39 17.25 0.34 -1.46
CA ALA A 39 15.97 0.25 -0.75
C ALA A 39 15.49 1.62 -0.29
N LYS A 40 16.38 2.45 0.28
CA LYS A 40 16.08 3.82 0.71
C LYS A 40 15.74 4.74 -0.46
N ALA A 41 16.41 4.59 -1.60
CA ALA A 41 16.10 5.35 -2.81
C ALA A 41 14.73 4.95 -3.38
N LEU A 42 14.46 3.64 -3.48
CA LEU A 42 13.20 3.13 -4.02
C LEU A 42 12.01 3.51 -3.14
N ILE A 43 12.11 3.39 -1.80
CA ILE A 43 11.00 3.74 -0.90
C ILE A 43 10.69 5.26 -0.92
N ALA A 44 11.69 6.12 -1.16
CA ALA A 44 11.46 7.54 -1.38
C ALA A 44 10.71 7.78 -2.69
N GLU A 45 11.19 7.21 -3.80
CA GLU A 45 10.53 7.30 -5.12
C GLU A 45 9.07 6.81 -5.07
N LEU A 46 8.79 5.71 -4.36
CA LEU A 46 7.44 5.17 -4.17
C LEU A 46 6.54 6.15 -3.39
N ALA A 47 7.05 6.76 -2.31
CA ALA A 47 6.28 7.71 -1.51
C ALA A 47 5.95 8.98 -2.31
N GLU A 48 6.92 9.52 -3.05
CA GLU A 48 6.72 10.69 -3.91
C GLU A 48 5.69 10.41 -5.00
N VAL A 49 5.82 9.29 -5.72
CA VAL A 49 4.88 8.90 -6.77
C VAL A 49 3.50 8.64 -6.19
N ASN A 50 3.38 7.91 -5.09
CA ASN A 50 2.07 7.64 -4.46
C ASN A 50 1.33 8.94 -4.11
N VAL A 51 2.02 9.87 -3.44
CA VAL A 51 1.42 11.16 -3.09
C VAL A 51 0.99 11.91 -4.34
N ILE A 52 1.84 11.98 -5.37
CA ILE A 52 1.54 12.72 -6.59
C ILE A 52 0.37 12.10 -7.36
N THR A 53 0.36 10.79 -7.60
CA THR A 53 -0.72 10.12 -8.35
C THR A 53 -2.04 10.10 -7.57
N SER A 54 -2.00 10.20 -6.24
CA SER A 54 -3.21 10.28 -5.41
C SER A 54 -3.83 11.68 -5.37
N ASN A 55 -3.09 12.73 -5.76
CA ASN A 55 -3.52 14.13 -5.63
C ASN A 55 -3.54 14.89 -6.98
N CYS A 56 -2.89 14.37 -8.03
CA CYS A 56 -2.82 14.99 -9.36
C CYS A 56 -3.58 14.14 -10.39
N ALA A 57 -4.75 14.62 -10.84
CA ALA A 57 -5.68 13.85 -11.68
C ALA A 57 -5.15 13.49 -13.09
N ASP A 58 -4.15 14.21 -13.60
CA ASP A 58 -3.58 13.99 -14.94
C ASP A 58 -2.70 12.74 -15.02
N TYR A 59 -2.37 12.13 -13.89
CA TYR A 59 -1.50 10.95 -13.79
C TYR A 59 -2.20 9.78 -13.06
N PRO A 60 -3.35 9.30 -13.56
CA PRO A 60 -4.10 8.25 -12.90
C PRO A 60 -3.33 6.92 -12.93
N ILE A 61 -3.46 6.15 -11.86
CA ILE A 61 -3.01 4.77 -11.76
C ILE A 61 -4.21 3.90 -11.36
N THR A 62 -4.17 2.63 -11.76
CA THR A 62 -5.19 1.64 -11.38
C THR A 62 -5.04 1.25 -9.90
N ASP A 63 -6.10 0.70 -9.30
CA ASP A 63 -6.06 0.21 -7.91
C ASP A 63 -4.95 -0.83 -7.68
N GLY A 64 -4.73 -1.71 -8.66
CA GLY A 64 -3.66 -2.70 -8.57
C GLY A 64 -2.25 -2.12 -8.71
N GLU A 65 -2.07 -1.06 -9.50
CA GLU A 65 -0.81 -0.31 -9.55
C GLU A 65 -0.56 0.45 -8.25
N TRP A 66 -1.61 1.06 -7.69
CA TRP A 66 -1.55 1.72 -6.39
C TRP A 66 -1.17 0.74 -5.29
N THR A 67 -1.83 -0.43 -5.20
CA THR A 67 -1.47 -1.48 -4.24
C THR A 67 -0.04 -1.97 -4.44
N LEU A 68 0.41 -2.11 -5.69
CA LEU A 68 1.79 -2.51 -5.97
C LEU A 68 2.79 -1.48 -5.41
N ILE A 69 2.52 -0.18 -5.62
CA ILE A 69 3.37 0.92 -5.13
C ILE A 69 3.38 0.96 -3.59
N THR A 70 2.21 1.02 -2.97
CA THR A 70 2.09 1.17 -1.51
C THR A 70 2.57 -0.06 -0.77
N GLY A 71 2.17 -1.25 -1.21
CA GLY A 71 2.62 -2.52 -0.61
C GLY A 71 4.12 -2.77 -0.77
N THR A 72 4.74 -2.34 -1.88
CA THR A 72 6.21 -2.39 -2.01
C THR A 72 6.88 -1.42 -1.03
N GLY A 73 6.29 -0.23 -0.83
CA GLY A 73 6.76 0.74 0.17
C GLY A 73 6.77 0.16 1.57
N ASP A 74 5.68 -0.50 1.98
CA ASP A 74 5.56 -1.16 3.29
C ASP A 74 6.59 -2.29 3.46
N LEU A 75 6.80 -3.09 2.40
CA LEU A 75 7.78 -4.16 2.40
C LEU A 75 9.20 -3.62 2.59
N LEU A 76 9.55 -2.50 1.94
CA LEU A 76 10.83 -1.82 2.11
C LEU A 76 10.97 -1.19 3.49
N ALA A 77 9.90 -0.59 4.04
CA ALA A 77 9.91 -0.01 5.38
C ALA A 77 10.20 -1.09 6.44
N ALA A 78 9.49 -2.24 6.35
CA ALA A 78 9.71 -3.38 7.22
C ALA A 78 11.14 -3.92 7.10
N ARG A 79 11.65 -4.05 5.86
CA ARG A 79 13.03 -4.49 5.61
C ARG A 79 14.08 -3.56 6.21
N LEU A 80 13.85 -2.25 6.16
CA LEU A 80 14.73 -1.22 6.72
C LEU A 80 14.58 -1.06 8.25
N GLY A 81 13.67 -1.83 8.88
CA GLY A 81 13.42 -1.75 10.32
C GLY A 81 12.73 -0.45 10.75
N LEU A 82 11.95 0.17 9.87
CA LEU A 82 11.24 1.41 10.15
C LEU A 82 9.89 1.09 10.79
N ASP A 83 9.58 1.77 11.89
CA ASP A 83 8.21 1.81 12.41
C ASP A 83 7.34 2.78 11.59
N ALA A 84 6.03 2.72 11.78
CA ALA A 84 5.08 3.56 11.03
C ALA A 84 5.36 5.07 11.20
N SER A 85 5.72 5.51 12.41
CA SER A 85 6.02 6.93 12.68
C SER A 85 7.26 7.41 11.95
N THR A 86 8.30 6.57 11.90
CA THR A 86 9.54 6.87 11.21
C THR A 86 9.36 6.77 9.71
N TYR A 87 8.60 5.79 9.22
CA TYR A 87 8.28 5.68 7.80
C TYR A 87 7.54 6.93 7.30
N ASP A 88 6.50 7.34 8.03
CA ASP A 88 5.74 8.56 7.72
C ASP A 88 6.64 9.80 7.73
N ARG A 89 7.32 10.06 8.85
CA ARG A 89 8.17 11.26 9.01
C ARG A 89 9.31 11.33 8.00
N THR A 90 9.90 10.20 7.65
CA THR A 90 11.09 10.15 6.78
C THR A 90 10.72 10.19 5.29
N TYR A 91 9.57 9.64 4.89
CA TYR A 91 9.25 9.47 3.47
C TYR A 91 7.93 10.13 3.04
N TYR A 92 6.83 9.91 3.77
CA TYR A 92 5.54 10.49 3.39
C TYR A 92 5.43 11.98 3.70
N ALA A 93 5.87 12.43 4.89
CA ALA A 93 5.78 13.84 5.25
C ALA A 93 6.59 14.75 4.27
N PRO A 94 7.81 14.40 3.83
CA PRO A 94 8.48 15.12 2.75
C PRO A 94 7.76 14.99 1.39
N ALA A 95 7.22 13.81 1.05
CA ALA A 95 6.49 13.63 -0.20
C ALA A 95 5.23 14.51 -0.27
N PHE A 96 4.47 14.65 0.83
CA PHE A 96 3.32 15.56 0.90
C PHE A 96 3.70 17.03 0.70
N LYS A 97 4.88 17.45 1.16
CA LYS A 97 5.37 18.83 0.93
C LYS A 97 5.62 19.13 -0.55
N LEU A 98 5.77 18.13 -1.41
CA LEU A 98 5.89 18.35 -2.85
C LEU A 98 4.63 18.98 -3.43
N LEU A 99 3.47 18.80 -2.80
CA LEU A 99 2.22 19.43 -3.24
C LEU A 99 2.22 20.95 -3.07
N ASP A 100 3.15 21.52 -2.29
CA ASP A 100 3.35 22.96 -2.18
C ASP A 100 4.03 23.55 -3.43
N ASP A 101 4.68 22.72 -4.24
CA ASP A 101 5.29 23.11 -5.52
C ASP A 101 4.30 22.89 -6.68
N PRO A 102 3.84 23.97 -7.35
CA PRO A 102 2.88 23.85 -8.44
C PRO A 102 3.39 23.06 -9.66
N GLY A 103 4.71 22.88 -9.79
CA GLY A 103 5.33 22.06 -10.84
C GLY A 103 5.56 20.60 -10.46
N ALA A 104 5.20 20.17 -9.25
CA ALA A 104 5.50 18.82 -8.77
C ALA A 104 4.71 17.75 -9.52
N CYS A 105 3.42 17.98 -9.80
CA CYS A 105 2.59 17.04 -10.56
C CYS A 105 3.24 16.70 -11.92
N ASP A 106 3.65 17.71 -12.68
CA ASP A 106 4.23 17.50 -14.02
C ASP A 106 5.64 16.93 -14.00
N ARG A 107 6.40 17.21 -12.95
CA ARG A 107 7.75 16.67 -12.80
C ARG A 107 7.76 15.21 -12.37
N ILE A 108 6.84 14.81 -11.50
CA ILE A 108 6.88 13.51 -10.82
C ILE A 108 5.83 12.55 -11.39
N GLY A 109 4.64 13.04 -11.74
CA GLY A 109 3.54 12.23 -12.29
C GLY A 109 3.96 11.32 -13.46
N PRO A 110 4.76 11.78 -14.43
CA PRO A 110 5.25 10.94 -15.52
C PRO A 110 6.12 9.74 -15.09
N ALA A 111 6.67 9.75 -13.87
CA ALA A 111 7.49 8.66 -13.33
C ALA A 111 6.68 7.45 -12.87
N ALA A 112 5.35 7.58 -12.67
CA ALA A 112 4.51 6.49 -12.17
C ALA A 112 4.56 5.23 -13.04
N ARG A 113 4.38 5.38 -14.36
CA ARG A 113 4.36 4.24 -15.29
C ARG A 113 5.73 3.53 -15.37
N PRO A 114 6.87 4.22 -15.55
CA PRO A 114 8.19 3.58 -15.46
C PRO A 114 8.43 2.88 -14.12
N LEU A 115 7.99 3.47 -13.00
CA LEU A 115 8.14 2.87 -11.68
C LEU A 115 7.35 1.57 -11.58
N VAL A 116 6.07 1.57 -11.95
CA VAL A 116 5.23 0.36 -12.01
C VAL A 116 5.88 -0.73 -12.86
N GLN A 117 6.36 -0.39 -14.06
CA GLN A 117 7.03 -1.35 -14.94
C GLN A 117 8.28 -1.96 -14.29
N ARG A 118 9.07 -1.15 -13.58
CA ARG A 118 10.22 -1.62 -12.83
C ARG A 118 9.80 -2.59 -11.70
N LEU A 119 8.75 -2.27 -10.95
CA LEU A 119 8.23 -3.15 -9.89
C LEU A 119 7.73 -4.48 -10.45
N VAL A 120 7.05 -4.46 -11.60
CA VAL A 120 6.66 -5.68 -12.32
C VAL A 120 7.88 -6.48 -12.77
N GLY A 121 8.91 -5.81 -13.30
CA GLY A 121 10.20 -6.43 -13.66
C GLY A 121 10.94 -7.05 -12.46
N MET A 122 10.69 -6.58 -11.24
CA MET A 122 11.17 -7.15 -9.98
C MET A 122 10.29 -8.31 -9.46
N GLY A 123 9.33 -8.78 -10.27
CA GLY A 123 8.47 -9.91 -9.95
C GLY A 123 7.11 -9.53 -9.34
N GLY A 124 6.80 -8.23 -9.24
CA GLY A 124 5.48 -7.74 -8.83
C GLY A 124 4.42 -7.92 -9.93
N GLY A 125 3.17 -7.63 -9.59
CA GLY A 125 2.05 -7.65 -10.53
C GLY A 125 1.05 -6.53 -10.20
N THR A 126 0.27 -6.13 -11.19
CA THR A 126 -0.79 -5.12 -11.05
C THR A 126 -2.19 -5.71 -11.15
N THR A 127 -2.30 -6.99 -11.45
CA THR A 127 -3.59 -7.68 -11.51
C THR A 127 -4.00 -8.13 -10.11
N PRO A 128 -5.25 -7.85 -9.68
CA PRO A 128 -5.79 -8.39 -8.45
C PRO A 128 -5.63 -9.91 -8.40
N LEU A 129 -5.04 -10.42 -7.33
CA LEU A 129 -5.09 -11.84 -7.01
C LEU A 129 -6.54 -12.12 -6.63
N THR A 130 -7.22 -12.98 -7.40
CA THR A 130 -8.51 -13.52 -6.95
C THR A 130 -8.26 -14.23 -5.62
N GLN A 131 -8.85 -13.74 -4.52
CA GLN A 131 -8.91 -14.53 -3.30
C GLN A 131 -9.61 -15.84 -3.68
N SER A 132 -8.86 -16.95 -3.65
CA SER A 132 -9.48 -18.27 -3.69
C SER A 132 -10.47 -18.30 -2.53
N GLN A 133 -11.75 -18.37 -2.85
CA GLN A 133 -12.80 -18.62 -1.86
C GLN A 133 -12.58 -19.97 -1.16
#